data_AF-K0R7A7-F1
#
_entry.id   AF-K0R7A7-F1
#
_cell.length_a   1.000
_cell.length_b   1.000
_cell.length_c   1.000
_cell.angle_alpha   90.00
_cell.angle_beta   90.00
_cell.angle_gamma   90.00
#
_symmetry.space_group_name_H-M   'P 1'
#
loop_
_entity.id
_entity.type
_entity.pdbx_description
1 polymer ?
#
loop_
_entity_poly.entity_id
_entity_poly.type
_entity_poly.pdbx_seq_one_letter_code
_entity_poly.pdbx_strand_id
1 'polypeptide(L)'
;MAASGSGGGENGRSGGKRNDITVESIFGAMEEVMSRCKGGYAGLYLINGVALVGFRDPHGIRPIVMGARDSPTSSGKKDYIFASESVASDTLGFELVRDLSPGEAIVVTMDGGVHTRRCLPESMCKLAPCIFEYVYFARPDSIMDGISVYESRLKMGEKLAEQVTERYPDHDIDVVIPIPDTSRTSAVQAAYILGRPYREGFIKNRYIARTFIMPGPGDAEEVRPAQAQHDQVRVRRTERSCSSTTRS
;
A
#
# COMPACT_ATOMS: atom_id res chain seq x y z
N MET A 1 -35.26 41.47 -51.83
CA MET A 1 -36.49 40.84 -51.30
C MET A 1 -36.28 39.35 -51.28
N ALA A 2 -36.72 38.73 -50.19
CA ALA A 2 -36.30 37.40 -49.74
C ALA A 2 -37.12 36.23 -50.34
N ALA A 3 -36.55 35.04 -50.14
CA ALA A 3 -37.17 33.72 -49.94
C ALA A 3 -37.59 32.88 -51.16
N SER A 4 -36.84 31.78 -51.37
CA SER A 4 -37.38 30.45 -51.71
C SER A 4 -36.31 29.40 -51.39
N GLY A 5 -36.62 28.46 -50.50
CA GLY A 5 -35.64 27.60 -49.82
C GLY A 5 -35.36 26.23 -50.43
N SER A 6 -34.69 25.39 -49.64
CA SER A 6 -34.85 23.93 -49.54
C SER A 6 -33.65 23.30 -48.82
N GLY A 7 -33.92 22.25 -48.03
CA GLY A 7 -32.92 21.22 -47.74
C GLY A 7 -32.22 21.32 -46.40
N GLY A 8 -32.94 21.01 -45.31
CA GLY A 8 -32.32 20.54 -44.08
C GLY A 8 -31.59 19.22 -44.33
N GLY A 9 -30.32 19.18 -43.93
CA GLY A 9 -29.53 17.97 -43.78
C GLY A 9 -29.13 17.85 -42.32
N GLU A 10 -30.04 17.36 -41.48
CA GLU A 10 -29.66 16.80 -40.18
C GLU A 10 -28.70 15.65 -40.45
N ASN A 11 -27.43 15.83 -40.11
CA ASN A 11 -26.48 14.74 -40.05
C ASN A 11 -26.89 13.82 -38.89
N GLY A 12 -27.80 12.91 -39.19
CA GLY A 12 -28.09 11.73 -38.39
C GLY A 12 -26.83 10.88 -38.28
N ARG A 13 -25.98 11.20 -37.31
CA ARG A 13 -25.14 10.18 -36.69
C ARG A 13 -26.11 9.18 -36.09
N SER A 14 -26.27 8.06 -36.78
CA SER A 14 -26.95 6.87 -36.30
C SER A 14 -26.46 6.59 -34.88
N GLY A 15 -27.28 6.96 -33.89
CA GLY A 15 -27.10 6.56 -32.52
C GLY A 15 -27.22 5.06 -32.48
N GLY A 16 -26.08 4.37 -32.55
CA GLY A 16 -26.02 2.99 -32.10
C GLY A 16 -26.64 2.98 -30.71
N LYS A 17 -27.67 2.14 -30.52
CA LYS A 17 -28.32 1.94 -29.22
C LYS A 17 -27.21 1.90 -28.17
N ARG A 18 -27.17 2.87 -27.24
CA ARG A 18 -26.41 2.65 -26.01
C ARG A 18 -27.07 1.43 -25.42
N ASN A 19 -26.40 0.28 -25.51
CA ASN A 19 -26.75 -0.84 -24.64
C ASN A 19 -26.64 -0.26 -23.24
N ASP A 20 -27.76 -0.16 -22.53
CA ASP A 20 -27.74 0.29 -21.14
C ASP A 20 -26.78 -0.65 -20.40
N ILE A 21 -25.64 -0.12 -19.96
CA ILE A 21 -24.64 -0.89 -19.24
C ILE A 21 -25.27 -1.24 -17.90
N THR A 22 -25.68 -2.49 -17.73
CA THR A 22 -26.28 -3.00 -16.50
C THR A 22 -25.21 -3.54 -15.57
N VAL A 23 -25.51 -3.59 -14.27
CA VAL A 23 -24.66 -4.26 -13.26
C VAL A 23 -24.33 -5.70 -13.68
N GLU A 24 -25.30 -6.42 -14.25
CA GLU A 24 -25.11 -7.78 -14.74
C GLU A 24 -24.08 -7.84 -15.89
N SER A 25 -24.17 -6.91 -16.85
CA SER A 25 -23.20 -6.83 -17.95
C SER A 25 -21.79 -6.47 -17.48
N ILE A 26 -21.67 -5.62 -16.44
CA ILE A 26 -20.37 -5.27 -15.83
C ILE A 26 -19.75 -6.51 -15.21
N PHE A 27 -20.52 -7.26 -14.43
CA PHE A 27 -19.97 -8.45 -13.81
C PHE A 27 -19.63 -9.55 -14.84
N GLY A 28 -20.41 -9.68 -15.93
CA GLY A 28 -20.06 -10.60 -17.03
C GLY A 28 -18.72 -10.22 -17.67
N ALA A 29 -18.47 -8.92 -17.85
CA ALA A 29 -17.16 -8.45 -18.31
C ALA A 29 -16.05 -8.73 -17.28
N MET A 30 -16.33 -8.64 -15.97
CA MET A 30 -15.35 -8.94 -14.93
C MET A 30 -14.98 -10.43 -14.88
N GLU A 31 -15.94 -11.33 -15.09
CA GLU A 31 -15.70 -12.77 -15.25
C GLU A 31 -14.74 -13.05 -16.41
N GLU A 32 -14.97 -12.43 -17.57
CA GLU A 32 -14.09 -12.54 -18.74
C GLU A 32 -12.69 -11.95 -18.50
N VAL A 33 -12.60 -10.83 -17.76
CA VAL A 33 -11.30 -10.25 -17.40
C VAL A 33 -10.53 -11.22 -16.49
N MET A 34 -11.18 -11.75 -15.45
CA MET A 34 -10.53 -12.63 -14.48
C MET A 34 -10.22 -14.03 -15.03
N SER A 35 -10.99 -14.51 -16.02
CA SER A 35 -10.70 -15.78 -16.69
C SER A 35 -9.48 -15.68 -17.62
N ARG A 36 -9.24 -14.51 -18.21
CA ARG A 36 -8.15 -14.27 -19.16
C ARG A 36 -6.86 -13.80 -18.50
N CYS A 37 -6.95 -12.91 -17.52
CA CYS A 37 -5.80 -12.34 -16.83
C CYS A 37 -5.20 -13.34 -15.84
N LYS A 38 -3.88 -13.55 -15.90
CA LYS A 38 -3.14 -14.40 -14.97
C LYS A 38 -2.10 -13.57 -14.23
N GLY A 39 -2.10 -13.65 -12.91
CA GLY A 39 -1.18 -12.92 -12.04
C GLY A 39 -1.87 -12.37 -10.80
N GLY A 40 -1.14 -11.56 -10.02
CA GLY A 40 -1.68 -10.83 -8.89
C GLY A 40 -2.10 -9.42 -9.31
N TYR A 41 -3.35 -9.04 -9.04
CA TYR A 41 -3.88 -7.73 -9.39
C TYR A 41 -5.02 -7.34 -8.46
N ALA A 42 -5.04 -6.06 -8.13
CA ALA A 42 -6.19 -5.39 -7.55
C ALA A 42 -6.41 -4.13 -8.37
N GLY A 43 -7.64 -3.89 -8.80
CA GLY A 43 -7.92 -2.85 -9.78
C GLY A 43 -9.24 -2.14 -9.54
N LEU A 44 -9.32 -0.95 -10.13
CA LEU A 44 -10.51 -0.13 -10.16
C LEU A 44 -10.87 0.20 -11.61
N TYR A 45 -12.15 0.21 -11.93
CA TYR A 45 -12.68 0.77 -13.16
C TYR A 45 -13.75 1.83 -12.85
N LEU A 46 -13.65 2.98 -13.50
CA LEU A 46 -14.69 3.99 -13.49
C LEU A 46 -15.39 3.97 -14.85
N ILE A 47 -16.67 3.58 -14.84
CA ILE A 47 -17.52 3.59 -16.03
C ILE A 47 -18.34 4.89 -15.97
N ASN A 48 -18.02 5.82 -16.86
CA ASN A 48 -18.56 7.17 -16.83
C ASN A 48 -20.10 7.19 -16.78
N GLY A 49 -20.65 7.81 -15.74
CA GLY A 49 -22.09 7.94 -15.52
C GLY A 49 -22.81 6.64 -15.13
N VAL A 50 -22.07 5.55 -14.84
CA VAL A 50 -22.65 4.24 -14.55
C VAL A 50 -22.23 3.72 -13.18
N ALA A 51 -20.94 3.46 -12.97
CA ALA A 51 -20.47 2.82 -11.73
C ALA A 51 -18.96 2.97 -11.51
N LEU A 52 -18.57 2.87 -10.24
CA LEU A 52 -17.21 2.54 -9.80
C LEU A 52 -17.14 1.04 -9.51
N VAL A 53 -16.16 0.34 -10.07
CA VAL A 53 -15.96 -1.10 -9.90
C VAL A 53 -14.63 -1.33 -9.22
N GLY A 54 -14.61 -2.05 -8.10
CA GLY A 54 -13.39 -2.57 -7.48
C GLY A 54 -13.33 -4.09 -7.62
N PHE A 55 -12.15 -4.64 -7.91
CA PHE A 55 -12.01 -6.08 -8.10
C PHE A 55 -10.62 -6.61 -7.70
N ARG A 56 -10.58 -7.89 -7.33
CA ARG A 56 -9.38 -8.56 -6.84
C ARG A 56 -9.11 -9.86 -7.59
N ASP A 57 -7.85 -10.20 -7.81
CA ASP A 57 -7.45 -11.43 -8.47
C ASP A 57 -7.98 -12.70 -7.75
N PRO A 58 -8.12 -13.84 -8.46
CA PRO A 58 -8.70 -15.07 -7.91
C PRO A 58 -7.91 -15.67 -6.75
N HIS A 59 -6.67 -15.23 -6.55
CA HIS A 59 -5.81 -15.68 -5.47
C HIS A 59 -5.69 -14.66 -4.32
N GLY A 60 -6.33 -13.49 -4.43
CA GLY A 60 -6.20 -12.43 -3.45
C GLY A 60 -4.75 -11.98 -3.22
N ILE A 61 -3.88 -12.06 -4.22
CA ILE A 61 -2.44 -11.80 -4.07
C ILE A 61 -2.20 -10.33 -3.71
N ARG A 62 -2.85 -9.41 -4.42
CA ARG A 62 -2.73 -7.97 -4.16
C ARG A 62 -3.83 -7.51 -3.19
N PRO A 63 -3.51 -6.65 -2.21
CA PRO A 63 -4.49 -6.19 -1.24
C PRO A 63 -5.41 -5.13 -1.86
N ILE A 64 -6.69 -5.19 -1.50
CA ILE A 64 -7.68 -4.15 -1.78
C ILE A 64 -8.83 -4.26 -0.79
N VAL A 65 -9.15 -3.11 -0.19
CA VAL A 65 -10.20 -2.95 0.80
C VAL A 65 -11.24 -1.95 0.33
N MET A 66 -12.44 -2.08 0.88
CA MET A 66 -13.53 -1.14 0.71
C MET A 66 -13.81 -0.44 2.04
N GLY A 67 -13.97 0.88 1.99
CA GLY A 67 -14.45 1.71 3.09
C GLY A 67 -15.75 2.41 2.73
N ALA A 68 -16.48 2.87 3.74
CA ALA A 68 -17.71 3.64 3.58
C ALA A 68 -17.82 4.75 4.63
N ARG A 69 -18.54 5.82 4.30
CA ARG A 69 -18.97 6.84 5.26
C ARG A 69 -20.31 7.40 4.87
N ASP A 70 -21.00 8.05 5.80
CA ASP A 70 -22.17 8.84 5.45
C ASP A 70 -21.76 10.03 4.57
N SER A 71 -22.52 10.29 3.51
CA SER A 71 -22.16 11.30 2.52
C SER A 71 -22.34 12.70 3.11
N PRO A 72 -21.28 13.54 3.13
CA PRO A 72 -21.38 14.92 3.63
C PRO A 72 -22.20 15.81 2.68
N THR A 73 -22.47 15.35 1.45
CA THR A 73 -23.17 16.12 0.41
C THR A 73 -24.55 15.59 0.08
N SER A 74 -24.90 14.37 0.53
CA SER A 74 -26.14 13.70 0.17
C SER A 74 -26.75 13.00 1.38
N SER A 75 -27.74 13.65 2.01
CA SER A 75 -28.41 13.13 3.20
C SER A 75 -28.99 11.72 2.97
N GLY A 76 -28.72 10.80 3.90
CA GLY A 76 -29.20 9.42 3.84
C GLY A 76 -28.47 8.53 2.83
N LYS A 77 -27.40 9.02 2.18
CA LYS A 77 -26.54 8.24 1.28
C LYS A 77 -25.16 7.99 1.87
N LYS A 78 -24.42 7.05 1.30
CA LYS A 78 -23.03 6.74 1.66
C LYS A 78 -22.08 7.08 0.52
N ASP A 79 -20.89 7.56 0.88
CA ASP A 79 -19.73 7.59 0.00
C ASP A 79 -18.95 6.28 0.19
N TYR A 80 -18.34 5.77 -0.87
CA TYR A 80 -17.52 4.56 -0.85
C TYR A 80 -16.11 4.84 -1.34
N ILE A 81 -15.13 4.17 -0.75
CA ILE A 81 -13.73 4.24 -1.14
C ILE A 81 -13.19 2.83 -1.36
N PHE A 82 -12.29 2.68 -2.32
CA PHE A 82 -11.45 1.51 -2.46
C PHE A 82 -9.99 1.93 -2.34
N ALA A 83 -9.19 1.13 -1.65
CA ALA A 83 -7.77 1.40 -1.47
C ALA A 83 -6.98 0.10 -1.34
N SER A 84 -5.67 0.15 -1.60
CA SER A 84 -4.79 -1.00 -1.37
C SER A 84 -4.60 -1.31 0.12
N GLU A 85 -4.71 -0.31 0.99
CA GLU A 85 -4.47 -0.45 2.43
C GLU A 85 -5.56 0.26 3.25
N SER A 86 -5.94 -0.30 4.40
CA SER A 86 -6.99 0.26 5.28
C SER A 86 -6.68 1.68 5.77
N VAL A 87 -5.40 2.02 5.97
CA VAL A 87 -4.97 3.33 6.45
C VAL A 87 -5.45 4.50 5.57
N ALA A 88 -5.70 4.25 4.28
CA ALA A 88 -6.26 5.25 3.39
C ALA A 88 -7.71 5.61 3.76
N SER A 89 -8.51 4.61 4.15
CA SER A 89 -9.88 4.82 4.66
C SER A 89 -9.85 5.64 5.95
N ASP A 90 -9.00 5.23 6.90
CA ASP A 90 -8.87 5.90 8.21
C ASP A 90 -8.47 7.38 8.04
N THR A 91 -7.47 7.64 7.20
CA THR A 91 -6.96 9.00 6.94
C THR A 91 -8.02 9.93 6.35
N LEU A 92 -8.97 9.38 5.58
CA LEU A 92 -10.02 10.13 4.90
C LEU A 92 -11.37 10.11 5.63
N GLY A 93 -11.42 9.53 6.83
CA GLY A 93 -12.63 9.43 7.65
C GLY A 93 -13.67 8.45 7.09
N PHE A 94 -13.23 7.41 6.39
CA PHE A 94 -14.08 6.27 6.01
C PHE A 94 -13.92 5.15 7.03
N GLU A 95 -15.04 4.54 7.41
CA GLU A 95 -15.03 3.30 8.18
C GLU A 95 -14.63 2.15 7.25
N LEU A 96 -13.69 1.31 7.71
CA LEU A 96 -13.33 0.10 6.99
C LEU A 96 -14.52 -0.87 6.96
N VAL A 97 -14.97 -1.26 5.76
CA VAL A 97 -16.05 -2.23 5.59
C VAL A 97 -15.50 -3.64 5.59
N ARG A 98 -14.60 -3.95 4.63
CA ARG A 98 -13.89 -5.24 4.51
C ARG A 98 -12.90 -5.24 3.34
N ASP A 99 -12.02 -6.23 3.32
CA ASP A 99 -11.28 -6.67 2.14
C ASP A 99 -12.22 -7.23 1.05
N LEU A 100 -11.82 -7.08 -0.22
CA LEU A 100 -12.45 -7.82 -1.31
C LEU A 100 -11.96 -9.26 -1.28
N SER A 101 -12.87 -10.21 -1.45
CA SER A 101 -12.55 -11.63 -1.50
C SER A 101 -11.80 -12.00 -2.80
N PRO A 102 -11.07 -13.12 -2.83
CA PRO A 102 -10.43 -13.59 -4.05
C PRO A 102 -11.45 -13.81 -5.19
N GLY A 103 -11.18 -13.20 -6.35
CA GLY A 103 -12.05 -13.25 -7.53
C GLY A 103 -13.36 -12.46 -7.39
N GLU A 104 -13.46 -11.58 -6.40
CA GLU A 104 -14.62 -10.71 -6.21
C GLU A 104 -14.51 -9.44 -7.04
N ALA A 105 -15.66 -9.01 -7.59
CA ALA A 105 -15.89 -7.64 -8.02
C ALA A 105 -17.02 -7.01 -7.19
N ILE A 106 -16.88 -5.73 -6.87
CA ILE A 106 -17.89 -4.89 -6.24
C ILE A 106 -18.16 -3.73 -7.20
N VAL A 107 -19.43 -3.50 -7.55
CA VAL A 107 -19.85 -2.31 -8.30
C VAL A 107 -20.70 -1.41 -7.42
N VAL A 108 -20.31 -0.13 -7.39
CA VAL A 108 -20.98 0.96 -6.73
C VAL A 108 -21.61 1.83 -7.82
N THR A 109 -22.93 1.82 -7.93
CA THR A 109 -23.68 2.57 -8.95
C THR A 109 -23.81 4.05 -8.59
N MET A 110 -24.07 4.91 -9.58
CA MET A 110 -24.15 6.37 -9.36
C MET A 110 -25.27 6.80 -8.40
N ASP A 111 -26.31 5.98 -8.20
CA ASP A 111 -27.38 6.24 -7.24
C ASP A 111 -27.00 5.85 -5.79
N GLY A 112 -25.88 5.15 -5.60
CA GLY A 112 -25.34 4.70 -4.32
C GLY A 112 -25.55 3.21 -4.04
N GLY A 113 -26.13 2.45 -4.98
CA GLY A 113 -26.29 1.00 -4.85
C GLY A 113 -24.96 0.25 -4.83
N VAL A 114 -24.83 -0.74 -3.95
CA VAL A 114 -23.63 -1.60 -3.86
C VAL A 114 -24.02 -3.03 -4.23
N HIS A 115 -23.33 -3.56 -5.23
CA HIS A 115 -23.51 -4.91 -5.72
C HIS A 115 -22.18 -5.66 -5.65
N THR A 116 -22.20 -6.90 -5.16
CA THR A 116 -21.02 -7.78 -5.10
C THR A 116 -21.28 -9.05 -5.90
N ARG A 117 -20.23 -9.54 -6.58
CA ARG A 117 -20.23 -10.88 -7.18
C ARG A 117 -18.84 -11.49 -7.16
N ARG A 118 -18.76 -12.76 -6.77
CA ARG A 118 -17.61 -13.61 -7.09
C ARG A 118 -17.69 -13.96 -8.58
N CYS A 119 -16.74 -13.47 -9.36
CA CYS A 119 -16.77 -13.55 -10.81
C CYS A 119 -16.15 -14.84 -11.37
N LEU A 120 -15.68 -15.75 -10.52
CA LEU A 120 -15.19 -17.08 -10.89
C LEU A 120 -15.72 -18.15 -9.93
N PRO A 121 -15.75 -19.44 -10.36
CA PRO A 121 -16.09 -20.55 -9.48
C PRO A 121 -15.19 -20.61 -8.24
N GLU A 122 -15.74 -21.03 -7.10
CA GLU A 122 -15.00 -21.14 -5.84
C GLU A 122 -13.78 -22.06 -5.94
N SER A 123 -13.84 -23.11 -6.76
CA SER A 123 -12.69 -24.00 -7.01
C SER A 123 -11.49 -23.31 -7.64
N MET A 124 -11.68 -22.14 -8.27
CA MET A 124 -10.62 -21.32 -8.86
C MET A 124 -10.17 -20.18 -7.93
N CYS A 125 -10.89 -19.95 -6.83
CA CYS A 125 -10.60 -18.87 -5.90
C CYS A 125 -9.95 -19.41 -4.63
N LYS A 126 -8.67 -19.10 -4.41
CA LYS A 126 -7.95 -19.52 -3.20
C LYS A 126 -7.09 -18.40 -2.67
N LEU A 127 -7.41 -17.94 -1.46
CA LEU A 127 -6.67 -16.89 -0.77
C LEU A 127 -5.19 -17.30 -0.57
N ALA A 128 -4.29 -16.54 -1.18
CA ALA A 128 -2.84 -16.66 -1.14
C ALA A 128 -2.22 -15.25 -1.16
N PRO A 129 -2.37 -14.49 -0.05
CA PRO A 129 -1.99 -13.09 0.00
C PRO A 129 -0.47 -12.95 -0.08
N CYS A 130 -0.01 -11.81 -0.61
CA CYS A 130 1.42 -11.58 -0.76
C CYS A 130 2.10 -11.43 0.62
N ILE A 131 2.94 -12.40 0.99
CA ILE A 131 3.69 -12.35 2.26
C ILE A 131 4.59 -11.11 2.40
N PHE A 132 5.07 -10.55 1.27
CA PHE A 132 5.91 -9.36 1.26
C PHE A 132 5.21 -8.10 1.77
N GLU A 133 3.87 -8.04 1.67
CA GLU A 133 3.09 -6.96 2.28
C GLU A 133 3.33 -6.93 3.80
N TYR A 134 3.15 -8.08 4.45
CA TYR A 134 3.36 -8.24 5.90
C TYR A 134 4.83 -8.04 6.30
N VAL A 135 5.78 -8.57 5.53
CA VAL A 135 7.21 -8.49 5.86
C VAL A 135 7.73 -7.06 5.77
N TYR A 136 7.37 -6.30 4.73
CA TYR A 136 8.04 -5.02 4.47
C TYR A 136 7.19 -3.96 3.77
N PHE A 137 6.34 -4.35 2.82
CA PHE A 137 5.80 -3.40 1.85
C PHE A 137 4.68 -2.53 2.44
N ALA A 138 3.77 -3.15 3.19
CA ALA A 138 2.64 -2.49 3.80
C ALA A 138 3.05 -1.55 4.93
N ARG A 139 2.21 -0.54 5.20
CA ARG A 139 2.36 0.23 6.43
C ARG A 139 1.94 -0.61 7.65
N PRO A 140 2.61 -0.43 8.81
CA PRO A 140 2.32 -1.22 9.99
C PRO A 140 0.92 -0.98 10.58
N ASP A 141 0.35 0.21 10.34
CA ASP A 141 -1.00 0.58 10.79
C ASP A 141 -2.13 0.04 9.88
N SER A 142 -1.78 -0.74 8.85
CA SER A 142 -2.76 -1.36 7.96
C SER A 142 -3.24 -2.72 8.46
N ILE A 143 -4.51 -3.01 8.17
CA ILE A 143 -5.14 -4.33 8.32
C ILE A 143 -5.39 -4.88 6.91
N MET A 144 -4.95 -6.11 6.67
CA MET A 144 -5.10 -6.80 5.38
C MET A 144 -5.62 -8.21 5.62
N ASP A 145 -6.70 -8.59 4.96
CA ASP A 145 -7.35 -9.90 5.13
C ASP A 145 -7.61 -10.25 6.61
N GLY A 146 -7.99 -9.24 7.41
CA GLY A 146 -8.22 -9.35 8.86
C GLY A 146 -6.95 -9.46 9.71
N ILE A 147 -5.76 -9.33 9.13
CA ILE A 147 -4.47 -9.43 9.82
C ILE A 147 -3.84 -8.04 9.96
N SER A 148 -3.52 -7.65 11.19
CA SER A 148 -2.74 -6.43 11.45
C SER A 148 -1.28 -6.63 11.04
N VAL A 149 -0.77 -5.74 10.18
CA VAL A 149 0.62 -5.78 9.71
C VAL A 149 1.60 -5.59 10.88
N TYR A 150 1.30 -4.69 11.81
CA TYR A 150 2.10 -4.47 13.01
C TYR A 150 2.23 -5.75 13.86
N GLU A 151 1.10 -6.40 14.16
CA GLU A 151 1.09 -7.64 14.95
C GLU A 151 1.82 -8.79 14.25
N SER A 152 1.67 -8.91 12.92
CA SER A 152 2.45 -9.86 12.13
C SER A 152 3.95 -9.65 12.30
N ARG A 153 4.42 -8.40 12.28
CA ARG A 153 5.85 -8.08 12.45
C ARG A 153 6.35 -8.31 13.86
N LEU A 154 5.53 -8.09 14.88
CA LEU A 154 5.87 -8.50 16.26
C LEU A 154 6.06 -10.02 16.32
N LYS A 155 5.12 -10.80 15.81
CA LYS A 155 5.21 -12.27 15.76
C LYS A 155 6.43 -12.76 14.98
N MET A 156 6.83 -12.08 13.91
CA MET A 156 8.09 -12.38 13.21
C MET A 156 9.31 -12.20 14.13
N GLY A 157 9.34 -11.14 14.93
CA GLY A 157 10.39 -10.91 15.93
C GLY A 157 10.42 -11.97 17.01
N GLU A 158 9.25 -12.41 17.47
CA GLU A 158 9.12 -13.53 18.42
C GLU A 158 9.65 -14.83 17.86
N LYS A 159 9.23 -15.22 16.66
CA LYS A 159 9.74 -16.43 16.01
C LYS A 159 11.23 -16.37 15.73
N LEU A 160 11.76 -15.19 15.39
CA LEU A 160 13.19 -15.02 15.22
C LEU A 160 13.95 -15.22 16.54
N ALA A 161 13.46 -14.66 17.65
CA ALA A 161 14.09 -14.86 18.96
C ALA A 161 14.04 -16.32 19.43
N GLU A 162 12.91 -17.00 19.26
CA GLU A 162 12.79 -18.44 19.52
C GLU A 162 13.85 -19.24 18.74
N GLN A 163 14.01 -18.96 17.44
CA GLN A 163 15.00 -19.62 16.59
C GLN A 163 16.44 -19.32 17.00
N VAL A 164 16.74 -18.10 17.45
CA VAL A 164 18.07 -17.74 17.96
C VAL A 164 18.39 -18.54 19.22
N THR A 165 17.46 -18.62 20.17
CA THR A 165 17.63 -19.38 21.42
C THR A 165 17.80 -20.88 21.15
N GLU A 166 17.01 -21.44 20.23
CA GLU A 166 17.10 -22.86 19.87
C GLU A 166 18.42 -23.20 19.19
N ARG A 167 18.87 -22.36 18.25
CA ARG A 167 20.07 -22.63 17.45
C ARG A 167 21.37 -22.24 18.16
N TYR A 168 21.30 -21.26 19.07
CA TYR A 168 22.44 -20.71 19.79
C TYR A 168 22.09 -20.55 21.28
N PRO A 169 21.93 -21.65 22.04
CA PRO A 169 21.52 -21.59 23.45
C PRO A 169 22.52 -20.84 24.34
N ASP A 170 23.81 -20.93 24.01
CA ASP A 170 24.90 -20.25 24.74
C ASP A 170 25.31 -18.93 24.08
N HIS A 171 24.38 -18.22 23.43
CA HIS A 171 24.68 -16.97 22.74
C HIS A 171 25.21 -15.88 23.70
N ASP A 172 26.21 -15.14 23.26
CA ASP A 172 26.83 -14.02 23.99
C ASP A 172 26.34 -12.65 23.49
N ILE A 173 25.16 -12.60 22.88
CA ILE A 173 24.57 -11.36 22.33
C ILE A 173 24.51 -10.24 23.39
N ASP A 174 25.23 -9.15 23.13
CA ASP A 174 25.23 -7.96 23.99
C ASP A 174 24.02 -7.05 23.77
N VAL A 175 23.59 -6.91 22.52
CA VAL A 175 22.59 -5.92 22.09
C VAL A 175 21.88 -6.33 20.81
N VAL A 176 20.61 -5.97 20.69
CA VAL A 176 19.83 -6.10 19.45
C VAL A 176 19.70 -4.73 18.79
N ILE A 177 20.10 -4.65 17.52
CA ILE A 177 20.10 -3.42 16.72
C ILE A 177 19.28 -3.65 15.45
N PRO A 178 18.22 -2.87 15.18
CA PRO A 178 17.46 -2.97 13.93
C PRO A 178 18.19 -2.33 12.76
N ILE A 179 17.85 -2.79 11.55
CA ILE A 179 18.11 -2.02 10.33
C ILE A 179 16.84 -1.20 10.03
N PRO A 180 16.90 0.14 10.12
CA PRO A 180 15.72 0.97 9.95
C PRO A 180 15.15 0.95 8.51
N ASP A 181 13.85 1.11 8.31
CA ASP A 181 12.83 1.46 9.32
C ASP A 181 11.95 0.26 9.72
N THR A 182 11.65 -0.64 8.77
CA THR A 182 10.66 -1.72 8.93
C THR A 182 11.03 -2.70 10.04
N SER A 183 12.31 -3.06 10.19
CA SER A 183 12.71 -4.10 11.13
C SER A 183 12.61 -3.68 12.60
N ARG A 184 12.34 -2.40 12.90
CA ARG A 184 12.23 -1.89 14.28
C ARG A 184 11.20 -2.67 15.10
N THR A 185 10.03 -2.96 14.53
CA THR A 185 8.95 -3.68 15.22
C THR A 185 9.35 -5.12 15.55
N SER A 186 9.98 -5.83 14.61
CA SER A 186 10.44 -7.19 14.86
C SER A 186 11.64 -7.23 15.81
N ALA A 187 12.57 -6.28 15.68
CA ALA A 187 13.76 -6.21 16.52
C ALA A 187 13.44 -5.87 17.97
N VAL A 188 12.49 -4.96 18.22
CA VAL A 188 12.08 -4.63 19.60
C VAL A 188 11.45 -5.84 20.29
N GLN A 189 10.64 -6.61 19.56
CA GLN A 189 10.04 -7.84 20.09
C GLN A 189 11.09 -8.94 20.31
N ALA A 190 12.03 -9.10 19.38
CA ALA A 190 13.11 -10.07 19.52
C ALA A 190 14.02 -9.74 20.71
N ALA A 191 14.37 -8.47 20.90
CA ALA A 191 15.16 -8.01 22.04
C ALA A 191 14.47 -8.30 23.38
N TYR A 192 13.16 -8.06 23.44
CA TYR A 192 12.34 -8.37 24.61
C TYR A 192 12.39 -9.86 24.98
N ILE A 193 12.22 -10.75 24.00
CA ILE A 193 12.21 -12.21 24.24
C ILE A 193 13.59 -12.75 24.58
N LEU A 194 14.65 -12.26 23.92
CA LEU A 194 16.04 -12.66 24.23
C LEU A 194 16.54 -12.10 25.56
N GLY A 195 15.78 -11.19 26.20
CA GLY A 195 16.21 -10.49 27.41
C GLY A 195 17.43 -9.60 27.17
N ARG A 196 17.59 -9.06 25.96
CA ARG A 196 18.74 -8.23 25.58
C ARG A 196 18.35 -6.77 25.34
N PRO A 197 19.26 -5.81 25.60
CA PRO A 197 19.00 -4.40 25.31
C PRO A 197 18.70 -4.18 23.82
N TYR A 198 17.67 -3.39 23.55
CA TYR A 198 17.44 -2.79 22.23
C TYR A 198 18.19 -1.46 22.12
N ARG A 199 18.89 -1.22 21.00
CA ARG A 199 19.55 0.07 20.71
C ARG A 199 19.40 0.48 19.25
N GLU A 200 19.19 1.76 19.01
CA GLU A 200 19.29 2.34 17.66
C GLU A 200 20.78 2.57 17.32
N GLY A 201 21.40 1.58 16.67
CA GLY A 201 22.78 1.69 16.17
C GLY A 201 22.88 2.29 14.76
N PHE A 202 21.80 2.20 13.97
CA PHE A 202 21.75 2.71 12.61
C PHE A 202 20.69 3.80 12.48
N ILE A 203 21.06 4.92 11.86
CA ILE A 203 20.15 6.01 11.51
C ILE A 203 20.05 6.08 9.99
N LYS A 204 18.85 5.83 9.47
CA LYS A 204 18.58 5.95 8.03
C LYS A 204 18.62 7.42 7.62
N ASN A 205 19.41 7.73 6.59
CA ASN A 205 19.36 9.03 5.95
C ASN A 205 18.05 9.15 5.14
N ARG A 206 17.15 10.05 5.57
CA ARG A 206 15.86 10.29 4.90
C ARG A 206 15.98 11.15 3.64
N TYR A 207 17.12 11.83 3.47
CA TYR A 207 17.35 12.81 2.40
C TYR A 207 18.38 12.29 1.39
N ILE A 208 18.17 11.08 0.89
CA ILE A 208 18.98 10.53 -0.20
C ILE A 208 18.45 11.10 -1.51
N ALA A 209 19.28 11.92 -2.17
CA ALA A 209 19.00 12.40 -3.51
C ALA A 209 19.45 11.37 -4.56
N ARG A 210 18.83 11.44 -5.74
CA ARG A 210 19.35 10.73 -6.92
C ARG A 210 20.77 11.19 -7.22
N THR A 211 21.58 10.28 -7.72
CA THR A 211 22.93 10.57 -8.17
C THR A 211 22.91 10.88 -9.66
N PHE A 212 23.76 11.81 -10.08
CA PHE A 212 23.89 12.16 -11.49
C PHE A 212 25.26 11.74 -12.01
N ILE A 213 25.27 11.10 -13.17
CA ILE A 213 26.50 10.77 -13.88
C ILE A 213 27.00 12.08 -14.51
N MET A 214 28.06 12.65 -13.95
CA MET A 214 28.68 13.88 -14.46
C MET A 214 29.99 13.52 -15.18
N PRO A 215 30.23 13.99 -16.42
CA PRO A 215 31.50 13.79 -17.08
C PRO A 215 32.59 14.61 -16.38
N GLY A 216 33.63 13.95 -15.88
CA GLY A 216 34.80 14.58 -15.25
C GLY A 216 36.08 13.80 -15.58
N PRO A 217 37.21 14.48 -15.87
CA PRO A 217 38.47 13.80 -16.16
C PRO A 217 39.17 13.42 -14.85
N GLY A 218 39.33 12.12 -14.60
CA GLY A 218 40.09 11.59 -13.47
C GLY A 218 39.29 10.65 -12.58
N ASP A 219 39.38 9.37 -12.94
CA ASP A 219 39.33 8.17 -12.10
C ASP A 219 38.04 7.82 -11.33
N ALA A 220 37.53 6.64 -11.68
CA ALA A 220 36.59 5.77 -10.97
C ALA A 220 35.29 6.41 -10.45
N GLU A 221 34.17 6.17 -11.15
CA GLU A 221 32.78 6.14 -10.63
C GLU A 221 32.51 6.90 -9.31
N GLU A 222 32.94 8.15 -9.17
CA GLU A 222 32.61 8.93 -7.98
C GLU A 222 31.23 9.50 -8.20
N VAL A 223 30.26 8.64 -7.92
CA VAL A 223 28.85 8.92 -7.90
C VAL A 223 28.58 9.90 -6.76
N ARG A 224 28.81 11.19 -7.02
CA ARG A 224 28.55 12.25 -6.04
C ARG A 224 27.03 12.40 -5.85
N PRO A 225 26.50 12.23 -4.63
CA PRO A 225 25.11 12.58 -4.35
C PRO A 225 24.92 14.07 -4.66
N ALA A 226 23.81 14.43 -5.29
CA ALA A 226 23.47 15.83 -5.53
C ALA A 226 23.48 16.55 -4.17
N GLN A 227 24.46 17.42 -3.96
CA GLN A 227 24.54 18.25 -2.76
C GLN A 227 23.29 19.12 -2.74
N ALA A 228 22.33 18.77 -1.89
CA ALA A 228 21.36 19.73 -1.42
C ALA A 228 22.17 20.75 -0.60
N GLN A 229 22.23 22.00 -1.08
CA GLN A 229 22.74 23.14 -0.33
C GLN A 229 21.90 23.30 0.93
N HIS A 230 22.26 22.61 2.00
CA HIS A 230 21.78 22.90 3.33
C HIS A 230 23.01 23.06 4.21
N ASP A 231 23.21 24.30 4.67
CA ASP A 231 24.17 24.67 5.69
C ASP A 231 24.09 23.67 6.84
N GLN A 232 25.12 22.83 6.97
CA GLN A 232 25.29 22.03 8.16
C GLN A 232 25.53 22.98 9.32
N VAL A 233 24.62 23.00 10.28
CA VAL A 233 24.87 23.52 11.62
C VAL A 233 26.08 22.75 12.17
N ARG A 234 27.24 23.38 12.07
CA ARG A 234 28.51 22.88 12.59
C ARG A 234 28.42 22.91 14.11
N VAL A 235 28.04 21.79 14.72
CA VAL A 235 28.17 21.62 16.17
C VAL A 235 29.67 21.69 16.47
N ARG A 236 30.12 22.84 16.97
CA ARG A 236 31.49 23.01 17.44
C ARG A 236 31.73 22.01 18.56
N ARG A 237 32.66 21.08 18.36
CA ARG A 237 33.31 20.35 19.44
C ARG A 237 33.92 21.39 20.38
N THR A 238 33.30 21.63 21.53
CA THR A 238 34.03 22.20 22.66
C THR A 238 34.85 21.08 23.27
N GLU A 239 36.12 20.98 22.87
CA GLU A 239 37.12 20.24 23.62
C GLU A 239 37.28 20.96 24.97
N ARG A 240 36.60 20.46 26.02
CA ARG A 240 37.04 20.71 27.39
C ARG A 240 37.94 19.54 27.77
N SER A 241 39.23 19.82 27.80
CA SER A 241 40.24 18.99 28.43
C SER A 241 39.84 18.73 29.89
N CYS A 242 39.40 17.52 30.20
CA CYS A 242 39.36 17.06 31.58
C CYS A 242 40.78 16.58 31.90
N SER A 243 41.64 17.50 32.33
CA SER A 243 42.94 17.18 32.89
C SER A 243 42.74 16.46 34.22
N SER A 244 43.27 15.25 34.29
CA SER A 244 43.47 14.49 35.51
C SER A 244 44.16 15.33 36.57
N THR A 245 43.63 15.33 37.79
CA THR A 245 44.40 15.66 38.99
C THR A 245 44.01 14.68 40.07
N THR A 246 44.78 13.59 40.13
CA THR A 246 45.06 12.88 41.37
C THR A 246 45.78 13.84 42.33
N ARG A 247 45.29 13.97 43.56
CA ARG A 247 46.10 14.29 44.73
C ARG A 247 45.37 13.91 46.02
N SER A 248 46.08 13.06 46.78
CA SER A 248 45.98 12.71 48.22
C SER A 248 44.62 12.27 48.76
#